data_AF-A0A0Q9HVM6-F1
#
_entry.id   AF-A0A0Q9HVM6-F1
#
_cell.length_a   1.000
_cell.length_b   1.000
_cell.length_c   1.000
_cell.angle_alpha   90.00
_cell.angle_beta   90.00
_cell.angle_gamma   90.00
#
_symmetry.space_group_name_H-M   'P 1'
#
loop_
_entity.id
_entity.type
_entity.pdbx_description
1 polymer ?
#
loop_
_entity_poly.entity_id
_entity_poly.type
_entity_poly.pdbx_seq_one_letter_code
_entity_poly.pdbx_strand_id
1 'polypeptide(L)'
;MVGLHGLLLTSAATGFVASGIVGRFANWFYSIERVEFYADGFINLPALFSNPASGMALAWSDFLGVVWGAGGFYYLSTWAFGATLLLSSLLFVWAAFKRGPVVGVLGAAWVLLANISIVAFQLAAAGGGQRIPYRVMTVMPMLSAFLFVASISLLGWKARYALMAVALIATFQGSVVFNRAAAGSTLMAQKDAFIAGDLFRRVASVGKPGDFGLYKIEISGRIVSRSPYPMPPTSQMAHSWFDLAPLEFQAPDYMRSLGYPVIGDYFKGDFAEQFAGMPSWPSEGSTRVVGDTVLIKLSD
;
A
#
# COMPACT_ATOMS: atom_id res chain seq x y z
N MET A 1 15.72 -15.39 -23.93
CA MET A 1 15.07 -14.21 -23.28
C MET A 1 13.71 -13.85 -23.87
N VAL A 2 13.43 -14.08 -25.16
CA VAL A 2 12.14 -13.72 -25.81
C VAL A 2 10.92 -14.46 -25.23
N GLY A 3 11.06 -15.74 -24.84
CA GLY A 3 9.95 -16.53 -24.29
C GLY A 3 9.43 -16.09 -22.92
N LEU A 4 10.32 -15.67 -22.02
CA LEU A 4 9.94 -15.20 -20.68
C LEU A 4 9.15 -13.87 -20.76
N HIS A 5 9.57 -12.97 -21.65
CA HIS A 5 8.89 -11.70 -21.89
C HIS A 5 7.48 -11.90 -22.45
N GLY A 6 7.31 -12.78 -23.44
CA GLY A 6 5.99 -13.09 -23.99
C GLY A 6 5.04 -13.69 -22.95
N LEU A 7 5.55 -14.56 -22.08
CA LEU A 7 4.80 -15.20 -21.00
C LEU A 7 4.36 -14.20 -19.91
N LEU A 8 5.25 -13.26 -19.56
CA LEU A 8 4.98 -12.17 -18.62
C LEU A 8 3.93 -11.19 -19.17
N LEU A 9 4.05 -10.82 -20.45
CA LEU A 9 3.10 -9.93 -21.12
C LEU A 9 1.72 -10.58 -21.28
N THR A 10 1.65 -11.85 -21.67
CA THR A 10 0.37 -12.57 -21.79
C THR A 10 -0.30 -12.77 -20.44
N SER A 11 0.46 -13.07 -19.38
CA SER A 11 -0.11 -13.15 -18.05
C SER A 11 -0.56 -11.78 -17.52
N ALA A 12 0.18 -10.70 -17.80
CA ALA A 12 -0.26 -9.33 -17.50
C ALA A 12 -1.56 -8.98 -18.21
N ALA A 13 -1.68 -9.31 -19.49
CA ALA A 13 -2.92 -9.16 -20.24
C ALA A 13 -4.05 -10.03 -19.67
N THR A 14 -3.76 -11.25 -19.22
CA THR A 14 -4.77 -12.16 -18.64
C THR A 14 -5.26 -11.67 -17.29
N GLY A 15 -4.35 -11.25 -16.40
CA GLY A 15 -4.69 -10.66 -15.11
C GLY A 15 -5.49 -9.36 -15.27
N PHE A 16 -5.17 -8.56 -16.29
CA PHE A 16 -5.91 -7.36 -16.66
C PHE A 16 -7.34 -7.68 -17.11
N VAL A 17 -7.50 -8.63 -18.04
CA VAL A 17 -8.82 -9.05 -18.52
C VAL A 17 -9.65 -9.62 -17.37
N ALA A 18 -9.07 -10.47 -16.53
CA ALA A 18 -9.76 -11.03 -15.37
C ALA A 18 -10.20 -9.94 -14.37
N SER A 19 -9.31 -9.01 -14.03
CA SER A 19 -9.61 -7.90 -13.11
C SER A 19 -10.66 -6.94 -13.70
N GLY A 20 -10.59 -6.66 -15.00
CA GLY A 20 -11.57 -5.83 -15.70
C GLY A 20 -12.95 -6.48 -15.80
N ILE A 21 -13.02 -7.80 -16.00
CA ILE A 21 -14.28 -8.56 -15.97
C ILE A 21 -14.89 -8.51 -14.56
N VAL A 22 -14.08 -8.79 -13.53
CA VAL A 22 -14.53 -8.74 -12.12
C VAL A 22 -15.00 -7.33 -11.76
N GLY A 23 -14.27 -6.29 -12.15
CA GLY A 23 -14.63 -4.90 -11.89
C GLY A 23 -15.92 -4.48 -12.60
N ARG A 24 -16.11 -4.86 -13.88
CA ARG A 24 -17.36 -4.61 -14.62
C ARG A 24 -18.54 -5.36 -14.02
N PHE A 25 -18.34 -6.61 -13.60
CA PHE A 25 -19.36 -7.39 -12.90
C PHE A 25 -19.74 -6.74 -11.57
N ALA A 26 -18.76 -6.30 -10.78
CA ALA A 26 -19.01 -5.60 -9.51
C ALA A 26 -19.78 -4.29 -9.74
N ASN A 27 -19.37 -3.47 -10.71
CA ASN A 27 -20.08 -2.22 -11.04
C ASN A 27 -21.51 -2.47 -11.50
N TRP A 28 -21.74 -3.51 -12.31
CA TRP A 28 -23.09 -3.93 -12.72
C TRP A 28 -23.92 -4.41 -11.52
N PHE A 29 -23.36 -5.29 -10.68
CA PHE A 29 -24.06 -5.89 -9.55
C PHE A 29 -24.43 -4.86 -8.48
N TYR A 30 -23.53 -3.92 -8.18
CA TYR A 30 -23.75 -2.87 -7.18
C TYR A 30 -24.34 -1.58 -7.77
N SER A 31 -24.62 -1.53 -9.08
CA SER A 31 -25.14 -0.34 -9.78
C SER A 31 -24.30 0.93 -9.55
N ILE A 32 -22.97 0.78 -9.51
CA ILE A 32 -22.05 1.90 -9.29
C ILE A 32 -21.63 2.47 -10.65
N GLU A 33 -21.90 3.76 -10.89
CA GLU A 33 -21.36 4.48 -12.04
C GLU A 33 -19.82 4.47 -11.95
N ARG A 34 -19.17 3.88 -12.95
CA ARG A 34 -17.71 3.72 -13.12
C ARG A 34 -16.88 4.10 -11.88
N VAL A 35 -16.62 3.12 -11.02
CA VAL A 35 -15.52 3.23 -10.06
C VAL A 35 -14.23 3.25 -10.88
N GLU A 36 -13.48 4.36 -10.85
CA GLU A 36 -12.05 4.32 -11.17
C GLU A 36 -11.42 3.31 -10.22
N PHE A 37 -11.08 2.13 -10.73
CA PHE A 37 -10.56 1.09 -9.88
C PHE A 37 -9.20 1.56 -9.40
N TYR A 38 -8.89 1.36 -8.13
CA TYR A 38 -7.60 1.71 -7.55
C TYR A 38 -6.42 1.21 -8.40
N ALA A 39 -6.58 0.08 -9.09
CA ALA A 39 -5.60 -0.48 -10.01
C ALA A 39 -5.36 0.38 -11.27
N ASP A 40 -6.36 1.10 -11.77
CA ASP A 40 -6.29 1.90 -12.99
C ASP A 40 -5.26 3.03 -12.88
N GLY A 41 -5.06 3.58 -11.67
CA GLY A 41 -4.06 4.62 -11.39
C GLY A 41 -2.60 4.13 -11.42
N PHE A 42 -2.37 2.81 -11.38
CA PHE A 42 -1.02 2.24 -11.45
C PHE A 42 -0.66 1.81 -12.86
N ILE A 43 -1.63 1.51 -13.71
CA ILE A 43 -1.38 0.85 -14.99
C ILE A 43 -0.98 1.90 -16.05
N ASN A 44 0.27 1.85 -16.52
CA ASN A 44 0.73 2.66 -17.65
C ASN A 44 1.34 1.77 -18.75
N LEU A 45 0.44 1.14 -19.52
CA LEU A 45 0.82 0.25 -20.63
C LEU A 45 1.71 0.93 -21.68
N PRO A 46 1.44 2.18 -22.13
CA PRO A 46 2.30 2.84 -23.12
C PRO A 46 3.76 2.91 -22.67
N ALA A 47 3.99 3.21 -21.39
CA ALA A 47 5.33 3.34 -20.85
C ALA A 47 6.03 1.99 -20.57
N LEU A 48 5.26 0.92 -20.32
CA LEU A 48 5.80 -0.44 -20.30
C LEU A 48 6.36 -0.86 -21.66
N PHE A 49 5.70 -0.48 -22.76
CA PHE A 49 6.16 -0.81 -24.11
C PHE A 49 7.26 0.14 -24.63
N SER A 50 7.38 1.35 -24.09
CA SER A 50 8.43 2.28 -24.48
C SER A 50 9.80 1.94 -23.86
N ASN A 51 9.83 1.40 -22.64
CA ASN A 51 11.05 0.90 -22.00
C ASN A 51 10.82 -0.39 -21.22
N PRO A 52 10.70 -1.55 -21.91
CA PRO A 52 10.38 -2.82 -21.28
C PRO A 52 11.49 -3.29 -20.31
N ALA A 53 12.75 -2.94 -20.59
CA ALA A 53 13.88 -3.33 -19.75
C ALA A 53 13.83 -2.65 -18.37
N SER A 54 13.53 -1.35 -18.30
CA SER A 54 13.40 -0.66 -17.02
C SER A 54 12.18 -1.12 -16.24
N GLY A 55 11.05 -1.35 -16.92
CA GLY A 55 9.84 -1.89 -16.29
C GLY A 55 10.08 -3.26 -15.67
N MET A 56 10.80 -4.13 -16.38
CA MET A 56 11.17 -5.46 -15.91
C MET A 56 12.15 -5.42 -14.73
N ALA A 57 13.14 -4.53 -14.76
CA ALA A 57 14.09 -4.37 -13.67
C ALA A 57 13.42 -3.89 -12.37
N LEU A 58 12.48 -2.93 -12.48
CA LEU A 58 11.67 -2.46 -11.36
C LEU A 58 10.76 -3.56 -10.81
N ALA A 59 10.03 -4.26 -11.68
CA ALA A 59 9.18 -5.38 -11.28
C ALA A 59 9.99 -6.54 -10.67
N TRP A 60 11.21 -6.79 -11.14
CA TRP A 60 12.06 -7.81 -10.52
C TRP A 60 12.55 -7.38 -9.14
N SER A 61 12.95 -6.11 -8.99
CA SER A 61 13.40 -5.54 -7.71
C SER A 61 12.28 -5.55 -6.67
N ASP A 62 11.07 -5.11 -7.04
CA ASP A 62 9.90 -5.12 -6.16
C ASP A 62 9.49 -6.56 -5.81
N PHE A 63 9.55 -7.51 -6.76
CA PHE A 63 9.32 -8.93 -6.49
C PHE A 63 10.30 -9.48 -5.46
N LEU A 64 11.60 -9.23 -5.64
CA LEU A 64 12.62 -9.66 -4.68
C LEU A 64 12.44 -8.98 -3.31
N GLY A 65 12.10 -7.68 -3.30
CA GLY A 65 11.83 -6.95 -2.07
C GLY A 65 10.68 -7.57 -1.28
N VAL A 66 9.59 -7.90 -1.97
CA VAL A 66 8.35 -8.36 -1.35
C VAL A 66 8.39 -9.84 -0.99
N VAL A 67 8.88 -10.68 -1.90
CA VAL A 67 8.89 -12.13 -1.72
C VAL A 67 10.05 -12.56 -0.85
N TRP A 68 11.23 -11.98 -1.04
CA TRP A 68 12.45 -12.39 -0.35
C TRP A 68 12.89 -11.44 0.75
N GLY A 69 12.20 -10.30 0.94
CA GLY A 69 12.67 -9.25 1.86
C GLY A 69 13.97 -8.60 1.38
N ALA A 70 14.30 -8.70 0.08
CA ALA A 70 15.56 -8.22 -0.45
C ALA A 70 15.69 -6.69 -0.30
N GLY A 71 16.93 -6.22 -0.18
CA GLY A 71 17.21 -4.78 -0.06
C GLY A 71 16.65 -4.13 1.21
N GLY A 72 16.24 -4.93 2.21
CA GLY A 72 15.64 -4.40 3.43
C GLY A 72 14.26 -3.79 3.20
N PHE A 73 13.48 -4.30 2.24
CA PHE A 73 12.14 -3.80 1.91
C PHE A 73 11.22 -3.66 3.13
N TYR A 74 11.28 -4.63 4.05
CA TYR A 74 10.56 -4.61 5.34
C TYR A 74 11.42 -4.13 6.51
N TYR A 75 12.62 -3.60 6.24
CA TYR A 75 13.66 -3.28 7.22
C TYR A 75 14.01 -4.47 8.13
N LEU A 76 13.74 -5.67 7.60
CA LEU A 76 13.93 -6.99 8.18
C LEU A 76 14.19 -7.97 7.05
N SER A 77 15.00 -8.98 7.33
CA SER A 77 15.14 -10.11 6.43
C SER A 77 13.91 -11.01 6.55
N THR A 78 13.08 -11.06 5.50
CA THR A 78 11.85 -11.88 5.45
C THR A 78 11.96 -13.01 4.43
N TRP A 79 13.14 -13.61 4.31
CA TRP A 79 13.44 -14.64 3.32
C TRP A 79 12.56 -15.89 3.42
N ALA A 80 12.01 -16.17 4.60
CA ALA A 80 11.26 -17.40 4.84
C ALA A 80 9.93 -17.41 4.07
N PHE A 81 9.36 -16.25 3.72
CA PHE A 81 8.20 -16.18 2.82
C PHE A 81 8.55 -16.69 1.42
N GLY A 82 9.63 -16.17 0.83
CA GLY A 82 10.12 -16.62 -0.47
C GLY A 82 10.55 -18.08 -0.46
N ALA A 83 11.21 -18.54 0.60
CA ALA A 83 11.56 -19.94 0.76
C ALA A 83 10.32 -20.84 0.89
N THR A 84 9.30 -20.44 1.65
CA THR A 84 8.04 -21.19 1.75
C THR A 84 7.36 -21.27 0.39
N LEU A 85 7.21 -20.14 -0.30
CA LEU A 85 6.59 -20.08 -1.63
C LEU A 85 7.32 -20.98 -2.63
N LEU A 86 8.65 -20.89 -2.67
CA LEU A 86 9.49 -21.70 -3.56
C LEU A 86 9.40 -23.19 -3.23
N LEU A 87 9.56 -23.57 -1.97
CA LEU A 87 9.50 -24.96 -1.54
C LEU A 87 8.12 -25.56 -1.78
N SER A 88 7.05 -24.85 -1.43
CA SER A 88 5.68 -25.30 -1.71
C SER A 88 5.44 -25.45 -3.21
N SER A 89 5.89 -24.50 -4.03
CA SER A 89 5.81 -24.58 -5.49
C SER A 89 6.49 -25.84 -6.04
N LEU A 90 7.74 -26.09 -5.64
CA LEU A 90 8.52 -27.25 -6.09
C LEU A 90 7.89 -28.56 -5.63
N LEU A 91 7.48 -28.63 -4.36
CA LEU A 91 6.89 -29.83 -3.77
C LEU A 91 5.50 -30.13 -4.34
N PHE A 92 4.71 -29.11 -4.66
CA PHE A 92 3.43 -29.25 -5.35
C PHE A 92 3.62 -29.84 -6.74
N VAL A 93 4.54 -29.27 -7.54
CA VAL A 93 4.85 -29.77 -8.89
C VAL A 93 5.38 -31.20 -8.84
N TRP A 94 6.30 -31.50 -7.93
CA TRP A 94 6.82 -32.85 -7.74
C TRP A 94 5.71 -33.86 -7.40
N ALA A 95 4.81 -33.50 -6.49
CA ALA A 95 3.66 -34.33 -6.16
C ALA A 95 2.69 -34.50 -7.34
N ALA A 96 2.51 -33.46 -8.16
CA ALA A 96 1.71 -33.53 -9.38
C ALA A 96 2.31 -34.51 -10.40
N PHE A 97 3.62 -34.47 -10.63
CA PHE A 97 4.30 -35.43 -11.52
C PHE A 97 4.21 -36.88 -11.03
N LYS A 98 4.20 -37.11 -9.72
CA LYS A 98 3.96 -38.45 -9.16
C LYS A 98 2.58 -39.03 -9.50
N ARG A 99 1.60 -38.18 -9.77
CA ARG A 99 0.25 -38.60 -10.20
C ARG A 99 0.14 -38.84 -11.71
N GLY A 100 1.14 -38.43 -12.48
CA GLY A 100 1.22 -38.63 -13.92
C GLY A 100 1.83 -37.42 -14.64
N PRO A 101 2.40 -37.63 -15.85
CA PRO A 101 3.10 -36.58 -16.59
C PRO A 101 2.18 -35.42 -16.98
N VAL A 102 0.94 -35.71 -17.41
CA VAL A 102 -0.04 -34.67 -17.78
C VAL A 102 -0.40 -33.80 -16.58
N VAL A 103 -0.66 -34.42 -15.43
CA VAL A 103 -0.98 -33.71 -14.18
C VAL A 103 0.21 -32.87 -13.71
N GLY A 104 1.43 -33.39 -13.85
CA GLY A 104 2.66 -32.66 -13.55
C GLY A 104 2.84 -31.41 -14.41
N VAL A 105 2.64 -31.52 -15.73
CA VAL A 105 2.72 -30.39 -16.66
C VAL A 105 1.65 -29.34 -16.35
N LEU A 106 0.40 -29.77 -16.10
CA LEU A 106 -0.69 -28.85 -15.72
C LEU A 106 -0.41 -28.16 -14.37
N GLY A 107 0.11 -28.89 -13.38
CA GLY A 107 0.49 -28.34 -12.09
C GLY A 107 1.65 -27.33 -12.21
N ALA A 108 2.67 -27.64 -13.01
CA ALA A 108 3.78 -26.73 -13.30
C ALA A 108 3.31 -25.47 -14.03
N ALA A 109 2.44 -25.62 -15.04
CA ALA A 109 1.85 -24.49 -15.76
C ALA A 109 1.02 -23.61 -14.82
N TRP A 110 0.23 -24.20 -13.93
CA TRP A 110 -0.55 -23.45 -12.94
C TRP A 110 0.34 -22.68 -11.95
N VAL A 111 1.36 -23.33 -11.37
CA VAL A 111 2.31 -22.68 -10.45
C VAL A 111 3.04 -21.54 -11.15
N LEU A 112 3.44 -21.75 -12.40
CA LEU A 112 4.07 -20.73 -13.22
C LEU A 112 3.13 -19.54 -13.44
N LEU A 113 1.88 -19.78 -13.88
CA LEU A 113 0.88 -18.72 -14.06
C LEU A 113 0.58 -17.97 -12.74
N ALA A 114 0.51 -18.69 -11.62
CA ALA A 114 0.27 -18.11 -10.31
C ALA A 114 1.44 -17.24 -9.82
N ASN A 115 2.69 -17.62 -10.13
CA ASN A 115 3.85 -16.78 -9.81
C ASN A 115 4.01 -15.61 -10.78
N ILE A 116 3.56 -15.75 -12.03
CA ILE A 116 3.65 -14.68 -13.02
C ILE A 116 2.57 -13.63 -12.79
N SER A 117 1.37 -13.99 -12.32
CA SER A 117 0.32 -13.02 -12.00
C SER A 117 0.78 -11.98 -10.97
N ILE A 118 1.71 -12.36 -10.10
CA ILE A 118 2.42 -11.48 -9.15
C ILE A 118 3.24 -10.42 -9.88
N VAL A 119 4.08 -10.87 -10.82
CA VAL A 119 5.02 -10.02 -11.57
C VAL A 119 4.27 -9.17 -12.60
N ALA A 120 3.16 -9.67 -13.13
CA ALA A 120 2.27 -8.98 -14.06
C ALA A 120 1.70 -7.68 -13.48
N PHE A 121 1.23 -7.69 -12.23
CA PHE A 121 0.83 -6.45 -11.55
C PHE A 121 2.00 -5.48 -11.50
N GLN A 122 3.18 -5.95 -11.11
CA GLN A 122 4.39 -5.13 -10.98
C GLN A 122 4.87 -4.53 -12.30
N LEU A 123 4.74 -5.26 -13.41
CA LEU A 123 5.04 -4.77 -14.75
C LEU A 123 4.06 -3.69 -15.20
N ALA A 124 2.77 -3.86 -14.91
CA ALA A 124 1.75 -2.88 -15.26
C ALA A 124 1.96 -1.54 -14.52
N ALA A 125 2.43 -1.60 -13.27
CA ALA A 125 2.80 -0.44 -12.46
C ALA A 125 4.14 0.21 -12.83
N ALA A 126 5.13 -0.60 -13.19
CA ALA A 126 6.47 -0.11 -13.50
C ALA A 126 6.53 0.72 -14.80
N GLY A 127 5.54 0.61 -15.69
CA GLY A 127 5.37 1.55 -16.79
C GLY A 127 5.17 2.99 -16.29
N GLY A 128 4.49 3.20 -15.17
CA GLY A 128 4.18 4.54 -14.65
C GLY A 128 5.31 5.20 -13.85
N GLY A 129 6.44 4.50 -13.64
CA GLY A 129 7.51 4.95 -12.74
C GLY A 129 7.15 4.95 -11.25
N GLN A 130 5.96 4.48 -10.88
CA GLN A 130 5.49 4.39 -9.49
C GLN A 130 5.58 2.94 -8.99
N ARG A 131 6.10 2.77 -7.77
CA ARG A 131 6.15 1.46 -7.11
C ARG A 131 4.76 1.04 -6.67
N ILE A 132 4.48 -0.26 -6.71
CA ILE A 132 3.19 -0.78 -6.27
C ILE A 132 2.99 -0.56 -4.77
N PRO A 133 1.80 -0.10 -4.34
CA PRO A 133 1.43 -0.04 -2.95
C PRO A 133 1.52 -1.43 -2.31
N TYR A 134 2.23 -1.52 -1.19
CA TYR A 134 2.43 -2.76 -0.43
C TYR A 134 1.13 -3.60 -0.25
N ARG A 135 -0.02 -2.94 -0.07
CA ARG A 135 -1.32 -3.61 0.13
C ARG A 135 -1.80 -4.46 -1.05
N VAL A 136 -1.42 -4.11 -2.28
CA VAL A 136 -1.79 -4.89 -3.49
C VAL A 136 -1.06 -6.24 -3.50
N MET A 137 0.04 -6.35 -2.75
CA MET A 137 0.87 -7.54 -2.66
C MET A 137 0.43 -8.51 -1.54
N THR A 138 -0.73 -8.25 -0.90
CA THR A 138 -1.42 -9.19 0.01
C THR A 138 -1.81 -10.51 -0.68
N VAL A 139 -1.74 -10.57 -2.00
CA VAL A 139 -1.87 -11.80 -2.79
C VAL A 139 -0.71 -12.78 -2.52
N MET A 140 0.49 -12.32 -2.10
CA MET A 140 1.65 -13.21 -1.88
C MET A 140 1.46 -14.15 -0.70
N PRO A 141 1.11 -13.66 0.50
CA PRO A 141 0.86 -14.55 1.63
C PRO A 141 -0.30 -15.52 1.35
N MET A 142 -1.33 -15.08 0.61
CA MET A 142 -2.45 -15.94 0.22
C MET A 142 -2.01 -17.08 -0.71
N LEU A 143 -1.24 -16.77 -1.77
CA LEU A 143 -0.72 -17.79 -2.68
C LEU A 143 0.24 -18.76 -1.96
N SER A 144 1.13 -18.21 -1.12
CA SER A 144 2.07 -19.02 -0.32
C SER A 144 1.32 -19.95 0.64
N ALA A 145 0.28 -19.46 1.32
CA ALA A 145 -0.57 -20.26 2.19
C ALA A 145 -1.33 -21.35 1.43
N PHE A 146 -1.92 -21.01 0.28
CA PHE A 146 -2.62 -22.00 -0.57
C PHE A 146 -1.66 -23.11 -1.01
N LEU A 147 -0.51 -22.74 -1.56
CA LEU A 147 0.50 -23.68 -2.01
C LEU A 147 1.02 -24.53 -0.85
N PHE A 148 1.24 -23.94 0.32
CA PHE A 148 1.62 -24.67 1.53
C PHE A 148 0.60 -25.76 1.89
N VAL A 149 -0.70 -25.42 1.95
CA VAL A 149 -1.78 -26.37 2.27
C VAL A 149 -1.93 -27.44 1.18
N ALA A 150 -1.82 -27.06 -0.09
CA ALA A 150 -1.87 -28.00 -1.20
C ALA A 150 -0.69 -28.98 -1.14
N SER A 151 0.53 -28.49 -0.90
CA SER A 151 1.72 -29.33 -0.80
C SER A 151 1.66 -30.26 0.42
N ILE A 152 1.30 -29.76 1.61
CA ILE A 152 1.36 -30.57 2.84
C ILE A 152 0.45 -31.81 2.80
N SER A 153 -0.66 -31.70 2.06
CA SER A 153 -1.65 -32.75 1.84
C SER A 153 -1.16 -33.85 0.90
N LEU A 154 -0.11 -33.57 0.11
CA LEU A 154 0.42 -34.46 -0.93
C LEU A 154 1.77 -35.09 -0.57
N LEU A 155 2.38 -34.65 0.53
CA LEU A 155 3.75 -35.02 0.91
C LEU A 155 3.81 -36.12 1.98
N GLY A 156 4.88 -36.91 1.92
CA GLY A 156 5.26 -37.82 3.00
C GLY A 156 5.81 -37.08 4.22
N TRP A 157 5.90 -37.78 5.37
CA TRP A 157 6.17 -37.18 6.67
C TRP A 157 7.44 -36.32 6.74
N LYS A 158 8.56 -36.75 6.14
CA LYS A 158 9.82 -35.99 6.16
C LYS A 158 9.71 -34.63 5.47
N ALA A 159 9.19 -34.62 4.25
CA ALA A 159 9.01 -33.39 3.46
C ALA A 159 7.96 -32.47 4.08
N ARG A 160 6.93 -33.05 4.71
CA ARG A 160 5.93 -32.32 5.49
C ARG A 160 6.57 -31.55 6.65
N TYR A 161 7.39 -32.19 7.48
CA TYR A 161 8.03 -31.51 8.62
C TYR A 161 9.01 -30.41 8.18
N ALA A 162 9.79 -30.65 7.13
CA ALA A 162 10.68 -29.63 6.59
C ALA A 162 9.89 -28.40 6.12
N LEU A 163 8.79 -28.61 5.39
CA LEU A 163 7.93 -27.53 4.92
C LEU A 163 7.25 -26.78 6.08
N MET A 164 6.78 -27.51 7.11
CA MET A 164 6.20 -26.91 8.32
C MET A 164 7.21 -26.04 9.07
N ALA A 165 8.48 -26.47 9.18
CA ALA A 165 9.50 -25.70 9.85
C ALA A 165 9.76 -24.36 9.14
N VAL A 166 9.86 -24.36 7.80
CA VAL A 166 10.04 -23.12 7.03
C VAL A 166 8.79 -22.22 7.12
N ALA A 167 7.59 -22.80 7.04
CA ALA A 167 6.35 -22.06 7.19
C ALA A 167 6.22 -21.42 8.58
N LEU A 168 6.64 -22.11 9.65
CA LEU A 168 6.64 -21.55 11.00
C LEU A 168 7.57 -20.34 11.12
N ILE A 169 8.77 -20.40 10.51
CA ILE A 169 9.69 -19.26 10.45
C ILE A 169 9.06 -18.12 9.65
N ALA A 170 8.39 -18.41 8.52
CA ALA A 170 7.69 -17.41 7.72
C ALA A 170 6.55 -16.74 8.51
N THR A 171 5.75 -17.51 9.24
CA THR A 171 4.71 -16.99 10.12
C THR A 171 5.30 -16.07 11.19
N PHE A 172 6.39 -16.50 11.85
CA PHE A 172 7.07 -15.67 12.85
C PHE A 172 7.57 -14.35 12.24
N GLN A 173 8.28 -14.40 11.10
CA GLN A 173 8.74 -13.20 10.39
C GLN A 173 7.56 -12.29 9.99
N GLY A 174 6.47 -12.86 9.50
CA GLY A 174 5.24 -12.15 9.16
C GLY A 174 4.60 -11.45 10.35
N SER A 175 4.49 -12.14 11.49
CA SER A 175 4.00 -11.58 12.73
C SER A 175 4.85 -10.40 13.21
N VAL A 176 6.17 -10.46 13.09
CA VAL A 176 7.04 -9.34 13.43
C VAL A 176 6.78 -8.13 12.54
N VAL A 177 6.67 -8.32 11.22
CA VAL A 177 6.37 -7.23 10.27
C VAL A 177 5.01 -6.62 10.57
N PHE A 178 3.99 -7.45 10.78
CA PHE A 178 2.63 -6.98 11.06
C PHE A 178 2.54 -6.25 12.39
N ASN A 179 3.17 -6.78 13.45
CA ASN A 179 3.18 -6.13 14.76
C ASN A 179 3.90 -4.77 14.71
N ARG A 180 4.99 -4.64 13.95
CA ARG A 180 5.65 -3.34 13.73
C ARG A 180 4.75 -2.36 13.01
N ALA A 181 4.05 -2.80 11.96
CA ALA A 181 3.11 -1.97 11.22
C ALA A 181 1.95 -1.50 12.12
N ALA A 182 1.36 -2.41 12.89
CA ALA A 182 0.29 -2.11 13.84
C ALA A 182 0.76 -1.15 14.94
N ALA A 183 1.89 -1.43 15.59
CA ALA A 183 2.45 -0.56 16.62
C ALA A 183 2.81 0.83 16.06
N GLY A 184 3.41 0.89 14.87
CA GLY A 184 3.69 2.15 14.18
C GLY A 184 2.42 2.95 13.91
N SER A 185 1.37 2.29 13.41
CA SER A 185 0.06 2.90 13.17
C SER A 185 -0.54 3.50 14.44
N THR A 186 -0.55 2.73 15.54
CA THR A 186 -1.09 3.19 16.82
C THR A 186 -0.32 4.38 17.38
N LEU A 187 1.02 4.34 17.37
CA LEU A 187 1.84 5.44 17.87
C LEU A 187 1.70 6.70 17.02
N MET A 188 1.59 6.56 15.70
CA MET A 188 1.33 7.70 14.82
C MET A 188 -0.07 8.28 15.02
N ALA A 189 -1.10 7.44 15.15
CA ALA A 189 -2.45 7.91 15.46
C ALA A 189 -2.50 8.67 16.80
N GLN A 190 -1.80 8.19 17.83
CA GLN A 190 -1.68 8.91 19.11
C GLN A 190 -0.98 10.26 18.94
N LYS A 191 0.14 10.30 18.22
CA LYS A 191 0.84 11.55 17.91
C LYS A 191 -0.06 12.53 17.17
N ASP A 192 -0.77 12.06 16.15
CA ASP A 192 -1.68 12.88 15.36
C ASP A 192 -2.86 13.38 16.18
N ALA A 193 -3.37 12.58 17.12
CA ALA A 193 -4.40 13.02 18.06
C ALA A 193 -3.92 14.16 18.97
N PHE A 194 -2.66 14.12 19.43
CA PHE A 194 -2.05 15.22 20.19
C PHE A 194 -1.86 16.47 19.34
N ILE A 195 -1.39 16.32 18.09
CA ILE A 195 -1.26 17.44 17.14
C ILE A 195 -2.63 18.08 16.88
N ALA A 196 -3.64 17.26 16.56
CA ALA A 196 -5.01 17.72 16.34
C ALA A 196 -5.55 18.50 17.55
N GLY A 197 -5.31 18.00 18.76
CA GLY A 197 -5.72 18.68 19.99
C GLY A 197 -5.03 20.02 20.21
N ASP A 198 -3.71 20.12 19.97
CA ASP A 198 -2.98 21.39 20.09
C ASP A 198 -3.40 22.40 19.02
N LEU A 199 -3.56 21.94 17.77
CA LEU A 199 -4.06 22.77 16.67
C LEU A 199 -5.46 23.29 16.97
N PHE A 200 -6.38 22.42 17.41
CA PHE A 200 -7.73 22.86 17.75
C PHE A 200 -7.74 23.84 18.91
N ARG A 201 -6.92 23.63 19.94
CA ARG A 201 -6.79 24.59 21.05
C ARG A 201 -6.38 25.98 20.56
N ARG A 202 -5.43 26.05 19.61
CA ARG A 202 -5.03 27.32 18.98
C ARG A 202 -6.16 27.91 18.15
N VAL A 203 -6.81 27.11 17.31
CA VAL A 203 -7.96 27.53 16.50
C VAL A 203 -9.06 28.13 17.38
N ALA A 204 -9.42 27.47 18.48
CA ALA A 204 -10.43 27.94 19.41
C ALA A 204 -10.01 29.20 20.19
N SER A 205 -8.70 29.42 20.38
CA SER A 205 -8.19 30.61 21.06
C SER A 205 -8.21 31.88 20.19
N VAL A 206 -8.10 31.74 18.87
CA VAL A 206 -8.05 32.89 17.94
C VAL A 206 -9.36 33.07 17.16
N GLY A 207 -9.99 31.96 16.78
CA GLY A 207 -11.18 31.92 15.92
C GLY A 207 -12.49 31.99 16.69
N LYS A 208 -13.57 32.12 15.92
CA LYS A 208 -14.95 32.00 16.43
C LYS A 208 -15.67 30.92 15.61
N PRO A 209 -16.52 30.10 16.25
CA PRO A 209 -17.33 29.15 15.51
C PRO A 209 -18.31 29.90 14.60
N GLY A 210 -18.46 29.42 13.38
CA GLY A 210 -19.47 29.87 12.43
C GLY A 210 -20.75 29.06 12.56
N ASP A 211 -21.42 28.84 11.42
CA ASP A 211 -22.66 28.08 11.37
C ASP A 211 -22.50 26.66 11.94
N PHE A 212 -23.54 26.20 12.64
CA PHE A 212 -23.57 24.88 13.30
C PHE A 212 -22.46 24.66 14.33
N GLY A 213 -21.81 25.72 14.82
CA GLY A 213 -20.75 25.63 15.82
C GLY A 213 -19.39 25.19 15.25
N LEU A 214 -19.21 25.22 13.92
CA LEU A 214 -18.01 24.73 13.26
C LEU A 214 -16.99 25.86 13.04
N TYR A 215 -15.72 25.56 13.25
CA TYR A 215 -14.60 26.44 12.88
C TYR A 215 -14.17 26.13 11.45
N LYS A 216 -14.24 27.13 10.57
CA LYS A 216 -13.65 27.03 9.23
C LYS A 216 -12.14 27.14 9.35
N ILE A 217 -11.42 26.17 8.79
CA ILE A 217 -9.96 26.12 8.83
C ILE A 217 -9.40 25.93 7.43
N GLU A 218 -8.24 26.55 7.18
CA GLU A 218 -7.43 26.32 5.98
C GLU A 218 -5.99 26.04 6.40
N ILE A 219 -5.38 25.01 5.81
CA ILE A 219 -4.08 24.49 6.25
C ILE A 219 -3.06 24.59 5.11
N SER A 220 -1.88 25.13 5.42
CA SER A 220 -0.74 25.18 4.51
C SER A 220 0.50 24.51 5.10
N GLY A 221 1.30 23.88 4.24
CA GLY A 221 2.48 23.11 4.63
C GLY A 221 2.15 21.73 5.19
N ARG A 222 3.12 21.04 5.80
CA ARG A 222 2.95 19.71 6.40
C ARG A 222 3.84 19.48 7.62
N ILE A 223 3.41 18.64 8.55
CA ILE A 223 4.25 18.20 9.66
C ILE A 223 4.93 16.89 9.25
N VAL A 224 6.19 17.00 8.81
CA VAL A 224 6.98 15.82 8.45
C VAL A 224 7.14 14.93 9.69
N SER A 225 6.47 13.78 9.67
CA SER A 225 6.48 12.83 10.78
C SER A 225 7.20 11.55 10.37
N ARG A 226 8.22 11.18 11.13
CA ARG A 226 8.86 9.87 10.98
C ARG A 226 8.16 8.87 11.89
N SER A 227 7.68 7.78 11.30
CA SER A 227 7.20 6.63 12.08
C SER A 227 8.34 6.12 12.99
N PRO A 228 8.06 5.78 14.26
CA PRO A 228 9.05 5.22 15.19
C PRO A 228 9.55 3.85 14.73
N TYR A 229 8.75 3.14 13.93
CA TYR A 229 9.16 1.92 13.27
C TYR A 229 9.40 2.17 11.79
N PRO A 230 10.47 1.61 11.21
CA PRO A 230 10.71 1.75 9.79
C PRO A 230 9.64 0.98 9.01
N MET A 231 9.15 1.59 7.92
CA MET A 231 8.02 1.08 7.13
C MET A 231 8.40 0.99 5.65
N PRO A 232 7.86 0.00 4.91
CA PRO A 232 8.09 -0.11 3.48
C PRO A 232 7.78 1.22 2.76
N PRO A 233 8.57 1.63 1.75
CA PRO A 233 8.44 2.95 1.11
C PRO A 233 7.07 3.28 0.52
N THR A 234 6.25 2.27 0.21
CA THR A 234 4.91 2.43 -0.39
C THR A 234 3.77 2.17 0.59
N SER A 235 4.07 1.99 1.88
CA SER A 235 3.06 1.71 2.92
C SER A 235 2.54 2.99 3.53
N GLN A 236 1.22 3.16 3.60
CA GLN A 236 0.58 4.27 4.33
C GLN A 236 0.20 3.93 5.79
N MET A 237 0.37 2.68 6.25
CA MET A 237 -0.19 2.20 7.53
C MET A 237 0.35 2.91 8.79
N ALA A 238 1.47 3.65 8.71
CA ALA A 238 1.99 4.45 9.81
C ALA A 238 2.48 5.82 9.32
N HIS A 239 1.80 6.38 8.32
CA HIS A 239 1.99 7.79 7.96
C HIS A 239 1.13 8.67 8.85
N SER A 240 1.62 9.88 9.11
CA SER A 240 0.85 10.90 9.81
C SER A 240 -0.17 11.52 8.87
N TRP A 241 -1.39 11.73 9.36
CA TRP A 241 -2.44 12.48 8.65
C TRP A 241 -2.01 13.93 8.34
N PHE A 242 -1.03 14.46 9.08
CA PHE A 242 -0.48 15.80 8.89
C PHE A 242 0.72 15.85 7.92
N ASP A 243 1.14 14.71 7.38
CA ASP A 243 2.25 14.58 6.41
C ASP A 243 1.75 14.15 5.00
N LEU A 244 0.53 13.62 4.92
CA LEU A 244 -0.06 13.14 3.68
C LEU A 244 -0.59 14.28 2.82
N ALA A 245 -0.32 14.19 1.52
CA ALA A 245 -0.92 15.06 0.51
C ALA A 245 -2.11 14.37 -0.18
N PRO A 246 -3.14 15.11 -0.64
CA PRO A 246 -3.40 16.53 -0.34
C PRO A 246 -3.88 16.73 1.11
N LEU A 247 -3.26 17.68 1.83
CA LEU A 247 -3.47 17.86 3.27
C LEU A 247 -4.74 18.64 3.58
N GLU A 248 -5.12 19.57 2.69
CA GLU A 248 -6.28 20.44 2.81
C GLU A 248 -7.59 19.66 3.02
N PHE A 249 -7.66 18.41 2.58
CA PHE A 249 -8.81 17.53 2.79
C PHE A 249 -8.62 16.62 4.01
N GLN A 250 -7.41 16.07 4.17
CA GLN A 250 -7.17 14.97 5.09
C GLN A 250 -7.10 15.40 6.55
N ALA A 251 -6.46 16.53 6.85
CA ALA A 251 -6.32 16.98 8.23
C ALA A 251 -7.64 17.44 8.87
N PRO A 252 -8.48 18.27 8.21
CA PRO A 252 -9.78 18.65 8.77
C PRO A 252 -10.72 17.46 8.97
N ASP A 253 -10.75 16.51 8.03
CA ASP A 253 -11.57 15.30 8.15
C ASP A 253 -11.06 14.40 9.28
N TYR A 254 -9.74 14.24 9.43
CA TYR A 254 -9.16 13.53 10.56
C TYR A 254 -9.52 14.20 11.89
N MET A 255 -9.36 15.52 12.01
CA MET A 255 -9.74 16.27 13.21
C MET A 255 -11.23 16.10 13.54
N ARG A 256 -12.10 16.14 12.52
CA ARG A 256 -13.54 15.91 12.69
C ARG A 256 -13.84 14.48 13.16
N SER A 257 -13.10 13.48 12.65
CA SER A 257 -13.25 12.08 13.09
C SER A 257 -12.90 11.89 14.57
N LEU A 258 -12.04 12.75 15.12
CA LEU A 258 -11.72 12.81 16.56
C LEU A 258 -12.74 13.61 17.38
N GLY A 259 -13.74 14.22 16.74
CA GLY A 259 -14.80 15.00 17.40
C GLY A 259 -14.52 16.51 17.49
N TYR A 260 -13.46 17.02 16.86
CA TYR A 260 -13.22 18.46 16.83
C TYR A 260 -14.20 19.15 15.84
N PRO A 261 -14.88 20.24 16.24
CA PRO A 261 -15.88 20.91 15.41
C PRO A 261 -15.21 21.80 14.35
N VAL A 262 -14.53 21.18 13.38
CA VAL A 262 -13.83 21.88 12.30
C VAL A 262 -14.38 21.50 10.92
N ILE A 263 -14.25 22.42 9.98
CA ILE A 263 -14.51 22.20 8.57
C ILE A 263 -13.40 22.82 7.73
N GLY A 264 -12.86 22.04 6.79
CA GLY A 264 -11.93 22.55 5.80
C GLY A 264 -12.66 23.48 4.85
N ASP A 265 -12.05 24.62 4.51
CA ASP A 265 -12.57 25.47 3.44
C ASP A 265 -12.09 24.90 2.10
N TYR A 266 -12.98 24.23 1.37
CA TYR A 266 -12.64 23.51 0.14
C TYR A 266 -12.34 24.44 -1.04
N PHE A 267 -12.68 25.73 -0.91
CA PHE A 267 -12.26 26.74 -1.85
C PHE A 267 -10.92 27.29 -1.39
N LYS A 268 -9.88 27.10 -2.20
CA LYS A 268 -8.66 27.90 -2.11
C LYS A 268 -9.05 29.36 -2.17
N GLY A 269 -9.36 29.97 -1.03
CA GLY A 269 -9.13 31.39 -0.87
C GLY A 269 -7.68 31.61 -1.25
N ASP A 270 -7.38 32.66 -1.99
CA ASP A 270 -6.02 33.01 -2.38
C ASP A 270 -5.27 33.52 -1.14
N PHE A 271 -5.09 32.63 -0.16
CA PHE A 271 -4.48 32.89 1.14
C PHE A 271 -2.95 32.77 1.06
N ALA A 272 -2.39 32.61 -0.14
CA ALA A 272 -0.97 32.38 -0.36
C ALA A 272 -0.11 33.51 0.22
N GLU A 273 -0.52 34.78 0.04
CA GLU A 273 0.17 35.94 0.61
C GLU A 273 0.09 35.96 2.13
N GLN A 274 -1.06 35.57 2.69
CA GLN A 274 -1.31 35.52 4.12
C GLN A 274 -0.46 34.42 4.77
N PHE A 275 -0.37 33.24 4.14
CA PHE A 275 0.49 32.15 4.58
C PHE A 275 1.99 32.49 4.45
N ALA A 276 2.40 33.24 3.43
CA ALA A 276 3.79 33.67 3.28
C ALA A 276 4.25 34.53 4.47
N GLY A 277 3.37 35.39 5.00
CA GLY A 277 3.64 36.23 6.17
C GLY A 277 3.40 35.59 7.54
N MET A 278 3.05 34.30 7.60
CA MET A 278 2.85 33.56 8.85
C MET A 278 4.10 32.73 9.21
N PRO A 279 4.46 32.61 10.50
CA PRO A 279 5.47 31.64 10.93
C PRO A 279 4.88 30.23 10.94
N SER A 280 5.73 29.21 10.82
CA SER A 280 5.29 27.81 10.91
C SER A 280 4.98 27.38 12.35
N TRP A 281 3.99 26.51 12.51
CA TRP A 281 3.68 25.83 13.77
C TRP A 281 4.93 25.10 14.30
N PRO A 282 5.19 25.10 15.63
CA PRO A 282 4.33 25.55 16.74
C PRO A 282 4.55 27.00 17.17
N SER A 283 5.12 27.87 16.34
CA SER A 283 5.38 29.27 16.73
C SER A 283 4.08 30.06 16.98
N GLU A 284 4.14 31.10 17.81
CA GLU A 284 3.02 32.04 17.95
C GLU A 284 2.73 32.73 16.61
N GLY A 285 1.45 32.96 16.29
CA GLY A 285 1.05 33.53 15.00
C GLY A 285 1.00 32.52 13.84
N SER A 286 1.32 31.23 14.08
CA SER A 286 1.13 30.16 13.10
C SER A 286 -0.34 29.85 12.81
N THR A 287 -1.24 30.39 13.62
CA THR A 287 -2.69 30.37 13.43
C THR A 287 -3.22 31.79 13.42
N ARG A 288 -3.99 32.17 12.40
CA ARG A 288 -4.51 33.54 12.23
C ARG A 288 -5.94 33.52 11.68
N VAL A 289 -6.80 34.41 12.17
CA VAL A 289 -8.13 34.60 11.61
C VAL A 289 -8.07 35.55 10.42
N VAL A 290 -8.66 35.17 9.29
CA VAL A 290 -8.85 36.01 8.12
C VAL A 290 -10.30 35.84 7.66
N GLY A 291 -11.11 36.89 7.81
CA GLY A 291 -12.56 36.78 7.59
C GLY A 291 -13.20 35.86 8.64
N ASP A 292 -13.87 34.82 8.17
CA ASP A 292 -14.48 33.75 8.98
C ASP A 292 -13.65 32.45 9.02
N THR A 293 -12.47 32.43 8.38
CA THR A 293 -11.59 31.26 8.28
C THR A 293 -10.35 31.43 9.16
N VAL A 294 -9.98 30.36 9.86
CA VAL A 294 -8.73 30.28 10.63
C VAL A 294 -7.66 29.62 9.77
N LEU A 295 -6.67 30.39 9.38
CA LEU A 295 -5.49 29.92 8.66
C LEU A 295 -4.54 29.23 9.63
N ILE A 296 -3.98 28.08 9.23
CA ILE A 296 -3.01 27.28 9.98
C ILE A 296 -1.80 27.01 9.10
N LYS A 297 -0.62 27.53 9.48
CA LYS A 297 0.64 27.24 8.77
C LYS A 297 1.43 26.18 9.53
N LEU A 298 1.63 25.02 8.92
CA LEU A 298 2.38 23.89 9.49
C LEU A 298 3.85 23.90 9.09
N SER A 299 4.15 24.29 7.86
CA SER A 299 5.51 24.47 7.34
C SER A 299 5.54 25.55 6.27
N ASP A 300 6.72 25.95 5.84
CA ASP A 300 6.93 26.61 4.55
C ASP A 300 6.73 25.63 3.37
#